data_AF-E2AGU6-F1
#
_entry.id   AF-E2AGU6-F1
#
_cell.length_a   1.000
_cell.length_b   1.000
_cell.length_c   1.000
_cell.angle_alpha   90.00
_cell.angle_beta   90.00
_cell.angle_gamma   90.00
#
_symmetry.space_group_name_H-M   'P 1'
#
loop_
_entity.id
_entity.type
_entity.pdbx_description
1 polymer ?
#
loop_
_entity_poly.entity_id
_entity_poly.type
_entity_poly.pdbx_seq_one_letter_code
_entity_poly.pdbx_strand_id
1 'polypeptide(L)'
;QISFRLLKPIGAWPLRQQATKIEVIIHGLSIAVATFLQFFSVASWITCIITTKWSLYEILRTACPLIFTFTVFLRYLLLLLNQNKIKSCIDQIAEDWRNVTIIEDREIMLANAKSGRYFGIISIAFMFGSGIPYNCMPLVLP
;
A
#
# COMPACT_ATOMS: atom_id res chain seq x y z
N GLN A 1 -16.18 -7.09 -9.98
CA GLN A 1 -15.49 -8.40 -10.10
C GLN A 1 -13.97 -8.28 -10.32
N ILE A 2 -13.50 -7.34 -11.15
CA ILE A 2 -12.06 -7.17 -11.46
C ILE A 2 -11.25 -6.68 -10.24
N SER A 3 -11.81 -5.77 -9.43
CA SER A 3 -11.16 -5.24 -8.22
C SER A 3 -10.93 -6.30 -7.13
N PHE A 4 -11.82 -7.30 -7.03
CA PHE A 4 -11.72 -8.37 -6.01
C PHE A 4 -10.58 -9.35 -6.29
N ARG A 5 -10.27 -9.62 -7.58
CA ARG A 5 -9.15 -10.50 -7.97
C ARG A 5 -7.79 -9.82 -7.86
N LEU A 6 -7.74 -8.49 -8.03
CA LEU A 6 -6.51 -7.70 -7.89
C LEU A 6 -6.10 -7.43 -6.44
N LEU A 7 -7.05 -7.36 -5.50
CA LEU A 7 -6.74 -7.16 -4.08
C LEU A 7 -6.27 -8.44 -3.35
N LYS A 8 -6.52 -9.62 -3.92
CA LYS A 8 -6.15 -10.92 -3.35
C LYS A 8 -4.62 -11.14 -3.21
N PRO A 9 -3.78 -10.79 -4.21
CA PRO A 9 -2.33 -10.90 -4.07
C PRO A 9 -1.69 -9.78 -3.24
N ILE A 10 -2.38 -8.65 -3.04
CA ILE A 10 -1.84 -7.48 -2.32
C ILE A 10 -1.91 -7.66 -0.79
N GLY A 11 -2.53 -8.72 -0.28
CA GLY A 11 -2.54 -9.02 1.17
C GLY A 11 -3.21 -7.94 2.03
N ALA A 12 -3.97 -7.04 1.40
CA ALA A 12 -4.57 -5.86 2.02
C ALA A 12 -6.10 -5.97 2.17
N TRP A 13 -6.69 -7.15 1.96
CA TRP A 13 -8.11 -7.35 2.27
C TRP A 13 -8.27 -8.29 3.46
N PRO A 14 -9.01 -7.88 4.50
CA PRO A 14 -9.01 -8.55 5.78
C PRO A 14 -9.64 -9.92 5.67
N LEU A 15 -8.86 -10.89 6.14
CA LEU A 15 -9.27 -12.08 6.87
C LEU A 15 -10.77 -12.41 6.73
N ARG A 16 -11.00 -13.37 5.84
CA ARG A 16 -12.11 -14.33 5.85
C ARG A 16 -12.53 -14.62 7.31
N GLN A 17 -13.84 -14.70 7.56
CA GLN A 17 -14.50 -14.82 8.88
C GLN A 17 -14.00 -15.94 9.82
N GLN A 18 -13.01 -16.75 9.43
CA GLN A 18 -12.42 -17.84 10.23
C GLN A 18 -10.89 -17.87 10.06
N ALA A 19 -10.22 -16.76 10.36
CA ALA A 19 -8.77 -16.79 10.46
C ALA A 19 -8.38 -17.67 11.65
N THR A 20 -7.66 -18.76 11.37
CA THR A 20 -7.16 -19.64 12.43
C THR A 20 -6.12 -18.89 13.26
N LYS A 21 -5.96 -19.24 14.55
CA LYS A 21 -4.93 -18.64 15.42
C LYS A 21 -3.52 -18.67 14.77
N ILE A 22 -3.27 -19.66 13.93
CA ILE A 22 -2.05 -19.86 13.16
C ILE A 22 -1.84 -18.75 12.12
N GLU A 23 -2.87 -18.36 11.37
CA GLU A 23 -2.77 -17.28 10.37
C GLU A 23 -2.42 -15.95 11.04
N VAL A 24 -3.01 -15.65 12.20
CA VAL A 24 -2.70 -14.43 12.96
C VAL A 24 -1.23 -14.41 13.41
N ILE A 25 -0.72 -15.55 13.88
CA ILE A 25 0.69 -15.68 14.30
C ILE A 25 1.63 -15.53 13.09
N ILE A 26 1.32 -16.19 11.96
CA ILE A 26 2.12 -16.09 10.73
C ILE A 26 2.12 -14.65 10.19
N HIS A 27 0.97 -13.98 10.16
CA HIS A 27 0.89 -12.57 9.77
C HIS A 27 1.69 -11.68 10.72
N GLY A 28 1.58 -11.87 12.03
CA GLY A 28 2.38 -11.16 13.03
C GLY A 28 3.88 -11.35 12.83
N LEU A 29 4.32 -12.60 12.62
CA LEU A 29 5.72 -12.92 12.35
C LEU A 29 6.20 -12.28 11.04
N SER A 30 5.39 -12.34 9.98
CA SER A 30 5.71 -11.70 8.70
C SER A 30 5.88 -10.19 8.84
N ILE A 31 5.05 -9.52 9.65
CA ILE A 31 5.18 -8.09 9.94
C ILE A 31 6.47 -7.82 10.71
N ALA A 32 6.76 -8.61 11.75
CA ALA A 32 7.99 -8.45 12.55
C ALA A 32 9.24 -8.59 11.68
N VAL A 33 9.29 -9.61 10.82
CA VAL A 33 10.38 -9.83 9.85
C VAL A 33 10.48 -8.67 8.85
N ALA A 34 9.36 -8.21 8.28
CA ALA A 34 9.36 -7.10 7.35
C ALA A 34 9.84 -5.79 8.00
N THR A 35 9.43 -5.53 9.24
CA THR A 35 9.86 -4.36 10.03
C THR A 35 11.37 -4.42 10.29
N PHE A 36 11.87 -5.59 10.67
CA PHE A 36 13.29 -5.82 10.90
C PHE A 36 14.10 -5.56 9.61
N LEU A 37 13.71 -6.16 8.49
CA LEU A 37 14.38 -5.95 7.20
C LEU A 37 14.38 -4.47 6.78
N GLN A 38 13.28 -3.76 7.00
CA GLN A 38 13.19 -2.33 6.71
C GLN A 38 14.17 -1.51 7.58
N PHE A 39 14.28 -1.83 8.87
CA PHE A 39 15.23 -1.17 9.76
C PHE A 39 16.68 -1.38 9.31
N PHE A 40 17.05 -2.61 8.95
CA PHE A 40 18.38 -2.91 8.40
C PHE A 40 18.66 -2.16 7.10
N SER A 41 17.66 -2.04 6.23
CA SER A 41 17.80 -1.33 4.95
C SER A 41 18.05 0.17 5.16
N VAL A 42 17.32 0.80 6.08
CA VAL A 42 17.50 2.21 6.45
C VAL A 42 18.85 2.43 7.14
N ALA A 43 19.22 1.58 8.09
CA ALA A 43 20.50 1.68 8.77
C ALA A 43 21.68 1.55 7.78
N SER A 44 21.62 0.58 6.87
CA SER A 44 22.64 0.38 5.84
C SER A 44 22.76 1.59 4.91
N TRP A 45 21.64 2.23 4.54
CA TRP A 45 21.65 3.45 3.74
C TRP A 45 22.29 4.63 4.47
N ILE A 46 21.96 4.84 5.75
CA ILE A 46 22.55 5.90 6.58
C ILE A 46 24.07 5.68 6.70
N THR A 47 24.51 4.47 7.00
CA THR A 47 25.94 4.15 7.09
C THR A 47 26.64 4.40 5.75
N CYS A 48 26.02 4.02 4.63
CA CYS A 48 26.56 4.26 3.29
C CYS A 48 26.72 5.75 2.95
N ILE A 49 25.78 6.60 3.37
CA ILE A 49 25.87 8.05 3.22
C ILE A 49 27.01 8.64 4.03
N ILE A 50 27.23 8.14 5.26
CA ILE A 50 28.28 8.67 6.14
C ILE A 50 29.68 8.23 5.65
N THR A 51 29.82 7.00 5.16
CA THR A 51 31.11 6.44 4.74
C THR A 51 31.59 6.95 3.38
N THR A 52 30.69 7.44 2.54
CA THR A 52 30.98 7.81 1.15
C THR A 52 30.59 9.27 0.93
N LYS A 53 31.39 10.05 0.20
CA LYS A 53 31.03 11.44 -0.14
C LYS A 53 30.08 11.45 -1.35
N TRP A 54 28.78 11.30 -1.11
CA TRP A 54 27.76 11.29 -2.17
C TRP A 54 27.47 12.71 -2.69
N SER A 55 27.23 12.82 -4.00
CA SER A 55 26.65 14.02 -4.59
C SER A 55 25.15 14.10 -4.28
N LEU A 56 24.56 15.30 -4.28
CA LEU A 56 23.11 15.48 -4.05
C LEU A 56 22.24 14.64 -5.00
N TYR A 57 22.71 14.44 -6.23
CA TYR A 57 22.02 13.61 -7.24
C TYR A 57 21.94 12.14 -6.80
N GLU A 58 23.04 11.55 -6.35
CA GLU A 58 23.07 10.15 -5.94
C GLU A 58 22.30 9.91 -4.62
N ILE A 59 22.28 10.91 -3.73
CA ILE A 59 21.42 10.89 -2.53
C ILE A 59 19.94 10.88 -2.92
N LEU A 60 19.52 11.76 -3.83
CA LEU A 60 18.13 11.82 -4.28
C LEU A 60 17.73 10.53 -5.01
N ARG A 61 18.61 9.98 -5.84
CA ARG A 61 18.39 8.73 -6.58
C ARG A 61 18.16 7.55 -5.64
N THR A 62 18.91 7.44 -4.55
CA THR A 62 18.76 6.36 -3.56
C THR A 62 17.69 6.64 -2.51
N ALA A 63 17.36 7.90 -2.24
CA ALA A 63 16.28 8.29 -1.33
C ALA A 63 14.88 7.99 -1.89
N CYS A 64 14.65 8.20 -3.19
CA CYS A 64 13.38 7.92 -3.86
C CYS A 64 12.81 6.50 -3.59
N PRO A 65 13.57 5.41 -3.83
CA PRO A 65 13.07 4.05 -3.61
C PRO A 65 12.90 3.72 -2.12
N LEU A 66 13.71 4.32 -1.24
CA LEU A 66 13.58 4.15 0.21
C LEU A 66 12.31 4.80 0.74
N ILE A 67 12.03 6.05 0.34
CA ILE A 67 10.79 6.76 0.72
C ILE A 67 9.57 6.00 0.21
N PHE A 68 9.63 5.48 -1.03
CA PHE A 68 8.56 4.67 -1.59
C PHE A 68 8.31 3.40 -0.76
N THR A 69 9.36 2.64 -0.47
CA THR A 69 9.26 1.39 0.32
C THR A 69 8.76 1.68 1.74
N PHE A 70 9.23 2.75 2.37
CA PHE A 70 8.77 3.19 3.69
C PHE A 70 7.30 3.60 3.68
N THR A 71 6.86 4.32 2.65
CA THR A 71 5.45 4.74 2.50
C THR A 71 4.52 3.54 2.33
N VAL A 72 4.92 2.54 1.54
CA VAL A 72 4.16 1.29 1.36
C VAL A 72 4.05 0.54 2.70
N PHE A 73 5.16 0.45 3.43
CA PHE A 73 5.19 -0.20 4.74
C PHE A 73 4.29 0.51 5.77
N LEU A 74 4.32 1.84 5.84
CA LEU A 74 3.43 2.62 6.71
C LEU A 74 1.95 2.41 6.37
N ARG A 75 1.60 2.44 5.08
CA ARG A 75 0.22 2.18 4.64
C ARG A 75 -0.25 0.79 5.06
N TYR A 76 0.64 -0.21 4.97
CA TYR A 76 0.36 -1.57 5.41
C TYR A 76 0.10 -1.64 6.92
N LEU A 77 0.94 -0.98 7.74
CA LEU A 77 0.73 -0.91 9.19
C LEU A 77 -0.58 -0.19 9.57
N LEU A 78 -0.88 0.93 8.90
CA LEU A 78 -2.13 1.66 9.13
C LEU A 78 -3.36 0.82 8.77
N LEU A 79 -3.29 0.06 7.67
CA LEU A 79 -4.34 -0.85 7.27
C LEU A 79 -4.53 -1.99 8.28
N LEU A 80 -3.44 -2.49 8.85
CA LEU A 80 -3.46 -3.54 9.88
C LEU A 80 -4.07 -3.03 11.20
N LEU A 81 -3.60 -1.87 11.69
CA LEU A 81 -4.11 -1.27 12.93
C LEU A 81 -5.59 -0.90 12.83
N ASN A 82 -6.00 -0.41 11.67
CA ASN A 82 -7.38 -0.02 11.42
C ASN A 82 -8.20 -1.14 10.79
N GLN A 83 -7.69 -2.36 10.67
CA GLN A 83 -8.36 -3.45 9.96
C GLN A 83 -9.77 -3.71 10.49
N ASN A 84 -9.94 -3.70 11.82
CA ASN A 84 -11.23 -3.91 12.47
C ASN A 84 -12.20 -2.75 12.20
N LYS A 85 -11.69 -1.51 12.22
CA LYS A 85 -12.48 -0.30 11.94
C LYS A 85 -12.87 -0.24 10.45
N ILE A 86 -11.96 -0.58 9.55
CA ILE A 86 -12.19 -0.67 8.12
C ILE A 86 -13.27 -1.71 7.84
N LYS A 87 -13.18 -2.89 8.46
CA LYS A 87 -14.20 -3.93 8.33
C LYS A 87 -15.57 -3.45 8.81
N SER A 88 -15.64 -2.89 10.03
CA SER A 88 -16.90 -2.35 10.56
C SER A 88 -17.48 -1.25 9.66
N CYS A 89 -16.62 -0.39 9.12
CA CYS A 89 -17.02 0.68 8.19
C CYS A 89 -17.57 0.10 6.88
N ILE A 90 -16.94 -0.94 6.32
CA ILE A 90 -17.42 -1.62 5.11
C ILE A 90 -18.76 -2.31 5.37
N ASP A 91 -18.90 -2.99 6.50
CA ASP A 91 -20.14 -3.69 6.88
C ASP A 91 -21.28 -2.68 7.03
N GLN A 92 -21.02 -1.52 7.66
CA GLN A 92 -21.98 -0.40 7.76
C GLN A 92 -22.32 0.17 6.38
N ILE A 93 -21.34 0.45 5.53
CA ILE A 93 -21.58 0.95 4.17
C ILE A 93 -22.42 -0.04 3.35
N ALA A 94 -22.22 -1.35 3.53
CA ALA A 94 -22.98 -2.38 2.85
C ALA A 94 -24.43 -2.47 3.35
N GLU A 95 -24.64 -2.28 4.66
CA GLU A 95 -25.97 -2.20 5.27
C GLU A 95 -26.71 -0.93 4.83
N ASP A 96 -26.04 0.23 4.87
CA ASP A 96 -26.57 1.52 4.40
C ASP A 96 -26.92 1.46 2.91
N TRP A 97 -26.07 0.83 2.09
CA TRP A 97 -26.34 0.63 0.66
C TRP A 97 -27.58 -0.24 0.40
N ARG A 98 -27.83 -1.24 1.26
CA ARG A 98 -29.02 -2.11 1.14
C ARG A 98 -30.29 -1.42 1.60
N ASN A 99 -30.18 -0.51 2.56
CA ASN A 99 -31.31 0.22 3.16
C ASN A 99 -31.60 1.57 2.49
N VAL A 100 -30.78 1.99 1.53
CA VAL A 100 -30.98 3.24 0.78
C VAL A 100 -32.29 3.18 -0.03
N THR A 101 -33.25 3.99 0.36
CA THR A 101 -34.55 4.18 -0.34
C THR A 101 -34.61 5.51 -1.08
N ILE A 102 -33.74 6.47 -0.72
CA ILE A 102 -33.66 7.81 -1.30
C ILE A 102 -32.69 7.81 -2.49
N ILE A 103 -33.12 8.40 -3.60
CA ILE A 103 -32.36 8.41 -4.87
C ILE A 103 -31.13 9.32 -4.75
N GLU A 104 -31.23 10.48 -4.07
CA GLU A 104 -30.10 11.39 -3.87
C GLU A 104 -28.93 10.74 -3.11
N ASP A 105 -29.21 10.01 -2.04
CA ASP A 105 -28.17 9.33 -1.23
C ASP A 105 -27.43 8.26 -2.05
N ARG A 106 -28.15 7.58 -2.95
CA ARG A 106 -27.58 6.59 -3.86
C ARG A 106 -26.62 7.22 -4.86
N GLU A 107 -26.93 8.41 -5.38
CA GLU A 107 -26.03 9.14 -6.30
C GLU A 107 -24.73 9.57 -5.59
N ILE A 108 -24.82 10.04 -4.35
CA ILE A 108 -23.65 10.43 -3.55
C ILE A 108 -22.74 9.23 -3.29
N MET A 109 -23.30 8.08 -2.90
CA MET A 109 -22.53 6.86 -2.68
C MET A 109 -21.84 6.37 -3.96
N LEU A 110 -22.50 6.47 -5.12
CA LEU A 110 -21.92 6.15 -6.42
C LEU A 110 -20.77 7.09 -6.80
N ALA A 111 -20.93 8.40 -6.54
CA ALA A 111 -19.88 9.38 -6.77
C ALA A 111 -18.64 9.08 -5.93
N ASN A 112 -18.84 8.75 -4.65
CA ASN A 112 -17.73 8.39 -3.75
C ASN A 112 -17.03 7.09 -4.20
N ALA A 113 -17.79 6.08 -4.63
CA ALA A 113 -17.23 4.84 -5.18
C ALA A 113 -16.41 5.09 -6.46
N LYS A 114 -16.86 6.02 -7.32
CA LYS A 114 -16.14 6.42 -8.55
C LYS A 114 -14.84 7.16 -8.21
N SER A 115 -14.88 8.08 -7.26
CA SER A 115 -13.68 8.78 -6.77
C SER A 115 -12.66 7.81 -6.17
N GLY A 116 -13.10 6.87 -5.32
CA GLY A 116 -12.22 5.83 -4.77
C GLY A 116 -11.56 4.98 -5.86
N ARG A 117 -12.31 4.61 -6.91
CA ARG A 117 -11.75 3.89 -8.07
C ARG A 117 -10.72 4.73 -8.83
N TYR A 118 -10.98 6.03 -9.00
CA TYR A 118 -10.07 6.95 -9.67
C TYR A 118 -8.73 7.07 -8.93
N PHE A 119 -8.78 7.26 -7.60
CA PHE A 119 -7.58 7.25 -6.76
C PHE A 119 -6.82 5.91 -6.82
N GLY A 120 -7.54 4.79 -6.86
CA GLY A 120 -6.95 3.46 -7.05
C GLY A 120 -6.19 3.33 -8.38
N ILE A 121 -6.80 3.79 -9.48
CA ILE A 121 -6.16 3.79 -10.81
C ILE A 121 -4.90 4.66 -10.81
N ILE A 122 -4.97 5.86 -10.21
CA ILE A 122 -3.82 6.75 -10.08
C ILE A 122 -2.70 6.07 -9.29
N SER A 123 -3.02 5.44 -8.15
CA SER A 123 -2.02 4.74 -7.34
C SER A 123 -1.34 3.61 -8.11
N ILE A 124 -2.11 2.83 -8.89
CA ILE A 124 -1.58 1.79 -9.77
C ILE A 124 -0.66 2.42 -10.83
N ALA A 125 -1.12 3.48 -11.50
CA ALA A 125 -0.33 4.17 -12.52
C ALA A 125 0.99 4.73 -11.97
N PHE A 126 0.99 5.28 -10.75
CA PHE A 126 2.21 5.72 -10.08
C PHE A 126 3.14 4.55 -9.70
N MET A 127 2.58 3.44 -9.19
CA MET A 127 3.37 2.26 -8.83
C MET A 127 4.02 1.59 -10.04
N PHE A 128 3.33 1.51 -11.18
CA PHE A 128 3.88 0.96 -12.42
C PHE A 128 4.74 1.98 -13.18
N GLY A 129 4.37 3.26 -13.13
CA GLY A 129 5.09 4.36 -13.78
C GLY A 129 6.44 4.66 -13.15
N SER A 130 6.59 4.44 -11.83
CA SER A 130 7.87 4.62 -11.14
C SER A 130 8.95 3.62 -11.61
N GLY A 131 8.57 2.48 -12.21
CA GLY A 131 9.51 1.49 -12.74
C GLY A 131 10.11 1.84 -14.10
N ILE A 132 9.47 2.74 -14.87
CA ILE A 132 9.92 3.15 -16.21
C ILE A 132 11.27 3.90 -16.17
N PRO A 133 11.49 4.91 -15.29
CA PRO A 133 12.77 5.61 -15.23
C PRO A 133 13.94 4.72 -14.77
N TYR A 134 13.70 3.68 -13.95
CA TYR A 134 14.75 2.73 -13.56
C TYR A 134 15.16 1.77 -14.70
N ASN A 135 14.22 1.38 -15.56
CA ASN A 135 14.50 0.50 -16.71
C ASN A 135 15.07 1.27 -17.92
N CYS A 136 14.84 2.58 -18.02
CA CYS A 136 15.45 3.41 -19.07
C CYS A 136 16.87 3.90 -18.71
N MET A 137 17.27 3.86 -17.44
CA MET A 137 18.61 4.28 -17.02
C MET A 137 19.77 3.47 -17.63
N PRO A 138 19.69 2.13 -17.83
CA PRO A 138 20.73 1.38 -18.54
C PRO A 138 20.68 1.54 -20.07
N LEU A 139 19.68 2.25 -20.63
CA LEU A 139 19.56 2.50 -22.08
C LEU A 139 20.08 3.88 -22.51
N VAL A 140 20.34 4.78 -21.56
CA VAL A 140 20.79 6.17 -21.80
C VAL A 140 22.27 6.36 -21.44
N LEU A 141 22.94 5.35 -20.88
CA LEU A 141 24.41 5.34 -20.82
C LEU A 141 24.97 4.77 -22.13
N PRO A 142 25.76 5.53 -22.92
CA PRO A 142 26.62 4.98 -23.96
C PRO A 142 27.80 4.19 -23.39
#